data_AF-M3JWN1-F1
#
_entry.id   AF-M3JWN1-F1
#
_cell.length_a   1.000
_cell.length_b   1.000
_cell.length_c   1.000
_cell.angle_alpha   90.00
_cell.angle_beta   90.00
_cell.angle_gamma   90.00
#
_symmetry.space_group_name_H-M   'P 1'
#
loop_
_entity.id
_entity.type
_entity.pdbx_description
1 polymer ?
#
loop_
_entity_poly.entity_id
_entity_poly.type
_entity_poly.pdbx_seq_one_letter_code
_entity_poly.pdbx_strand_id
1 'polypeptide(L)'
;MSLPSRYAPEGLSRADQSKVITSGTKREHTPVNYILRTIDDKIQSALHHQQHGYNNEDIEMIPIEDEKEVDVISSYIEFLRGDAVYPQSDENIVEDTPDSELVEGNISFLILDTNFLISHLKIVDALKELASEYGLKLIIPVYVIQELDGLKNSDRIHESPYADCSGESISQLAKWANKWVYHALADFPTVVKGQKLSQRISKNLVKDDAIFDCCLYFKERNPNSLIILLSNDKNLCAKALSNDVLTVSFREHMDGHVIAKTIYEENVRRFGKLEAKVKPIESPSKISEKTKPLEPSPEWLEKAQQLDQLNGFDDVRQKAYTEIQMVLLAALDHFG
;
A
#
# COMPACT_ATOMS: atom_id res chain seq x y z
N MET A 1 49.95 -10.06 7.02
CA MET A 1 49.33 -11.11 6.19
C MET A 1 48.23 -10.46 5.38
N SER A 2 48.28 -10.58 4.06
CA SER A 2 47.24 -10.06 3.17
C SER A 2 45.99 -10.93 3.28
N LEU A 3 44.81 -10.33 3.11
CA LEU A 3 43.55 -11.08 3.08
C LEU A 3 43.51 -11.99 1.84
N PRO A 4 43.08 -13.25 1.96
CA PRO A 4 42.92 -14.14 0.81
C PRO A 4 41.83 -13.58 -0.10
N SER A 5 42.24 -13.06 -1.25
CA SER A 5 41.40 -12.46 -2.27
C SER A 5 41.86 -12.95 -3.64
N ARG A 6 40.93 -13.03 -4.60
CA ARG A 6 41.27 -13.36 -5.99
C ARG A 6 42.26 -12.36 -6.62
N TYR A 7 42.35 -11.16 -6.04
CA TYR A 7 43.23 -10.07 -6.46
C TYR A 7 44.44 -9.87 -5.54
N ALA A 8 44.61 -10.71 -4.51
CA ALA A 8 45.80 -10.69 -3.67
C ALA A 8 47.00 -11.33 -4.41
N PRO A 9 48.24 -10.90 -4.12
CA PRO A 9 49.44 -11.45 -4.77
C PRO A 9 49.62 -12.96 -4.52
N GLU A 10 49.09 -13.48 -3.42
CA GLU A 10 49.12 -14.91 -3.07
C GLU A 10 47.92 -15.70 -3.62
N GLY A 11 46.91 -15.01 -4.17
CA GLY A 11 45.69 -15.61 -4.74
C GLY A 11 44.83 -16.37 -3.73
N LEU A 12 43.76 -16.99 -4.22
CA LEU A 12 42.97 -17.98 -3.46
C LEU A 12 43.54 -19.38 -3.67
N SER A 13 43.53 -20.21 -2.62
CA SER A 13 43.89 -21.62 -2.72
C SER A 13 42.98 -22.36 -3.71
N ARG A 14 43.47 -23.42 -4.38
CA ARG A 14 42.64 -24.22 -5.31
C ARG A 14 41.37 -24.79 -4.65
N ALA A 15 41.44 -25.10 -3.36
CA ALA A 15 40.28 -25.56 -2.59
C ALA A 15 39.25 -24.45 -2.41
N ASP A 16 39.68 -23.22 -2.11
CA ASP A 16 38.78 -22.09 -1.87
C ASP A 16 38.23 -21.49 -3.17
N GLN A 17 38.92 -21.64 -4.30
CA GLN A 17 38.38 -21.30 -5.63
C GLN A 17 37.17 -22.15 -6.02
N SER A 18 37.09 -23.38 -5.51
CA SER A 18 36.01 -24.32 -5.80
C SER A 18 34.82 -24.23 -4.83
N LYS A 19 34.96 -23.47 -3.73
CA LYS A 19 33.88 -23.25 -2.78
C LYS A 19 32.88 -22.28 -3.39
N VAL A 20 31.69 -22.81 -3.70
CA VAL A 20 30.52 -22.02 -4.03
C VAL A 20 30.18 -21.16 -2.81
N ILE A 21 30.33 -19.84 -2.96
CA ILE A 21 30.17 -18.84 -1.89
C ILE A 21 28.68 -18.59 -1.58
N THR A 22 27.77 -19.09 -2.42
CA THR A 22 26.34 -18.94 -2.21
C THR A 22 25.84 -19.95 -1.19
N SER A 23 25.45 -19.47 -0.01
CA SER A 23 24.59 -20.22 0.90
C SER A 23 23.20 -20.34 0.27
N GLY A 24 22.93 -21.49 -0.35
CA GLY A 24 21.62 -21.80 -0.91
C GLY A 24 21.54 -23.26 -1.30
N THR A 25 20.48 -23.94 -0.91
CA THR A 25 20.18 -25.30 -1.39
C THR A 25 20.04 -25.27 -2.91
N LYS A 26 20.61 -26.27 -3.59
CA LYS A 26 20.48 -26.43 -5.04
C LYS A 26 19.01 -26.69 -5.35
N ARG A 27 18.33 -25.69 -5.91
CA ARG A 27 16.90 -25.77 -6.28
C ARG A 27 16.69 -26.87 -7.32
N GLU A 28 15.68 -27.71 -7.13
CA GLU A 28 15.18 -28.58 -8.19
C GLU A 28 14.51 -27.71 -9.25
N HIS A 29 14.98 -27.80 -10.49
CA HIS A 29 14.56 -26.94 -11.60
C HIS A 29 13.24 -27.46 -12.19
N THR A 30 12.11 -27.17 -11.55
CA THR A 30 10.82 -27.24 -12.25
C THR A 30 10.79 -26.11 -13.29
N PRO A 31 10.42 -26.37 -14.56
CA PRO A 31 10.30 -25.30 -15.55
C PRO A 31 9.27 -24.25 -15.10
N VAL A 32 9.60 -22.96 -15.23
CA VAL A 32 8.72 -21.82 -14.84
C VAL A 32 7.33 -21.95 -15.46
N ASN A 33 7.23 -22.39 -16.71
CA ASN A 33 5.94 -22.59 -17.41
C ASN A 33 5.04 -23.62 -16.72
N TYR A 34 5.61 -24.63 -16.06
CA TYR A 34 4.82 -25.61 -15.31
C TYR A 34 4.19 -25.00 -14.06
N ILE A 35 4.94 -24.16 -13.35
CA ILE A 35 4.47 -23.46 -12.15
C ILE A 35 3.37 -22.46 -12.54
N LEU A 36 3.58 -21.69 -13.61
CA LEU A 36 2.57 -20.78 -14.14
C LEU A 36 1.28 -21.50 -14.53
N ARG A 37 1.36 -22.64 -15.24
CA ARG A 37 0.18 -23.45 -15.55
C ARG A 37 -0.54 -23.95 -14.30
N THR A 38 0.20 -24.30 -13.25
CA THR A 38 -0.40 -24.74 -11.99
C THR A 38 -1.18 -23.60 -11.31
N ILE A 39 -0.65 -22.39 -11.36
CA ILE A 39 -1.33 -21.18 -10.88
C ILE A 39 -2.58 -20.90 -11.73
N ASP A 40 -2.46 -20.97 -13.06
CA ASP A 40 -3.57 -20.79 -13.99
C ASP A 40 -4.68 -21.81 -13.72
N ASP A 41 -4.36 -23.09 -13.56
CA ASP A 41 -5.32 -24.15 -13.27
C ASP A 41 -6.08 -23.88 -11.95
N LYS A 42 -5.38 -23.41 -10.90
CA LYS A 42 -6.01 -23.00 -9.64
C LYS A 42 -7.00 -21.84 -9.84
N ILE A 43 -6.62 -20.85 -10.63
CA ILE A 43 -7.46 -19.67 -10.93
C ILE A 43 -8.67 -20.05 -11.78
N GLN A 44 -8.50 -20.89 -12.79
CA GLN A 44 -9.61 -21.35 -13.62
C GLN A 44 -10.59 -22.20 -12.82
N SER A 45 -10.10 -23.07 -11.94
CA SER A 45 -10.96 -23.82 -11.02
C SER A 45 -11.78 -22.89 -10.12
N ALA A 46 -11.14 -21.87 -9.55
CA ALA A 46 -11.77 -20.84 -8.74
C ALA A 46 -12.86 -20.06 -9.51
N LEU A 47 -12.56 -19.61 -10.72
CA LEU A 47 -13.51 -18.89 -11.57
C LEU A 47 -14.71 -19.76 -11.94
N HIS A 48 -14.49 -21.04 -12.20
CA HIS A 48 -15.59 -21.98 -12.48
C HIS A 48 -16.48 -22.17 -11.24
N HIS A 49 -15.92 -22.22 -10.03
CA HIS A 49 -16.72 -22.24 -8.79
C HIS A 49 -17.57 -20.96 -8.63
N GLN A 50 -17.02 -19.79 -8.95
CA GLN A 50 -17.76 -18.52 -8.89
C GLN A 50 -18.93 -18.48 -9.88
N GLN A 51 -18.75 -18.99 -11.10
CA GLN A 51 -19.82 -18.98 -12.13
C GLN A 51 -21.03 -19.86 -11.77
N HIS A 52 -20.83 -20.93 -11.00
CA HIS A 52 -21.91 -21.82 -10.54
C HIS A 52 -22.41 -21.49 -9.13
N GLY A 53 -21.79 -20.52 -8.44
CA GLY A 53 -22.21 -20.01 -7.15
C GLY A 53 -23.36 -19.00 -7.27
N TYR A 54 -24.20 -18.89 -6.22
CA TYR A 54 -25.35 -17.97 -6.23
C TYR A 54 -24.97 -16.49 -6.11
N ASN A 55 -23.71 -16.15 -5.81
CA ASN A 55 -23.22 -14.79 -5.63
C ASN A 55 -21.93 -14.53 -6.45
N ASN A 56 -22.04 -13.79 -7.55
CA ASN A 56 -20.89 -13.27 -8.31
C ASN A 56 -20.02 -12.27 -7.52
N GLU A 57 -20.39 -11.99 -6.26
CA GLU A 57 -19.74 -11.00 -5.41
C GLU A 57 -18.72 -11.59 -4.42
N ASP A 58 -18.59 -12.91 -4.32
CA ASP A 58 -17.63 -13.49 -3.39
C ASP A 58 -16.18 -13.32 -3.91
N ILE A 59 -15.23 -13.05 -3.01
CA ILE A 59 -13.80 -12.97 -3.34
C ILE A 59 -13.21 -14.36 -3.19
N GLU A 60 -12.68 -14.94 -4.26
CA GLU A 60 -11.95 -16.20 -4.13
C GLU A 60 -10.53 -15.94 -3.60
N MET A 61 -10.15 -16.66 -2.55
CA MET A 61 -8.81 -16.63 -1.98
C MET A 61 -8.09 -17.94 -2.29
N ILE A 62 -7.24 -17.92 -3.31
CA ILE A 62 -6.52 -19.11 -3.76
C ILE A 62 -5.32 -19.38 -2.83
N PRO A 63 -5.13 -20.62 -2.36
CA PRO A 63 -3.96 -20.99 -1.59
C PRO A 63 -2.72 -21.09 -2.50
N ILE A 64 -1.77 -20.19 -2.27
CA ILE A 64 -0.42 -20.25 -2.84
C ILE A 64 0.51 -20.64 -1.69
N GLU A 65 0.84 -21.92 -1.64
CA GLU A 65 1.56 -22.55 -0.53
C GLU A 65 3.01 -22.94 -0.92
N ASP A 66 3.31 -23.04 -2.22
CA ASP A 66 4.64 -23.39 -2.72
C ASP A 66 5.50 -22.12 -2.87
N GLU A 67 6.70 -22.12 -2.26
CA GLU A 67 7.69 -21.03 -2.41
C GLU A 67 8.01 -20.73 -3.88
N LYS A 68 7.96 -21.73 -4.76
CA LYS A 68 8.20 -21.55 -6.19
C LYS A 68 7.09 -20.76 -6.87
N GLU A 69 5.84 -20.94 -6.47
CA GLU A 69 4.71 -20.16 -6.99
C GLU A 69 4.85 -18.70 -6.56
N VAL A 70 5.24 -18.45 -5.30
CA VAL A 70 5.52 -17.11 -4.78
C VAL A 70 6.65 -16.43 -5.55
N ASP A 71 7.78 -17.13 -5.76
CA ASP A 71 8.92 -16.59 -6.51
C ASP A 71 8.51 -16.17 -7.94
N VAL A 72 7.66 -16.95 -8.60
CA VAL A 72 7.16 -16.66 -9.96
C VAL A 72 6.25 -15.43 -9.98
N ILE A 73 5.32 -15.32 -9.02
CA ILE A 73 4.42 -14.17 -8.91
C ILE A 73 5.23 -12.89 -8.63
N SER A 74 6.16 -12.93 -7.68
CA SER A 74 7.04 -11.81 -7.38
C SER A 74 7.86 -11.37 -8.59
N SER A 75 8.48 -12.31 -9.31
CA SER A 75 9.25 -12.01 -10.53
C SER A 75 8.39 -11.38 -11.62
N TYR A 76 7.13 -11.82 -11.74
CA TYR A 76 6.20 -11.27 -12.72
C TYR A 76 5.77 -9.84 -12.38
N ILE A 77 5.48 -9.57 -11.11
CA ILE A 77 5.13 -8.23 -10.64
C ILE A 77 6.32 -7.27 -10.82
N GLU A 78 7.54 -7.71 -10.52
CA GLU A 78 8.77 -6.94 -10.79
C GLU A 78 8.92 -6.60 -12.28
N PHE A 79 8.65 -7.56 -13.17
CA PHE A 79 8.67 -7.33 -14.61
C PHE A 79 7.65 -6.25 -15.03
N LEU A 80 6.41 -6.32 -14.53
CA LEU A 80 5.38 -5.33 -14.83
C LEU A 80 5.69 -3.94 -14.25
N ARG A 81 6.32 -3.86 -13.07
CA ARG A 81 6.84 -2.59 -12.51
C ARG A 81 7.90 -1.94 -13.39
N GLY A 82 8.64 -2.72 -14.17
CA GLY A 82 9.63 -2.19 -15.13
C GLY A 82 9.01 -1.36 -16.25
N ASP A 83 7.75 -1.67 -16.60
CA ASP A 83 7.08 -1.13 -17.78
C ASP A 83 5.96 -0.13 -17.45
N ALA A 84 5.61 0.00 -16.16
CA ALA A 84 4.58 0.90 -15.64
C ALA A 84 5.16 2.25 -15.18
N VAL A 85 4.78 3.32 -15.87
CA VAL A 85 4.96 4.71 -15.39
C VAL A 85 3.71 5.09 -14.61
N TYR A 86 3.76 5.00 -13.29
CA TYR A 86 2.68 5.54 -12.46
C TYR A 86 2.75 7.06 -12.49
N PRO A 87 1.70 7.77 -12.95
CA PRO A 87 1.70 9.22 -12.93
C PRO A 87 1.92 9.70 -11.50
N GLN A 88 2.90 10.58 -11.31
CA GLN A 88 3.02 11.33 -10.07
C GLN A 88 1.78 12.22 -9.98
N SER A 89 0.76 11.78 -9.23
CA SER A 89 -0.40 12.64 -8.99
C SER A 89 0.04 13.75 -8.02
N ASP A 90 0.02 14.95 -8.58
CA ASP A 90 0.46 16.25 -8.09
C ASP A 90 0.47 16.55 -6.58
N GLU A 91 1.40 17.45 -6.27
CA GLU A 91 1.73 18.14 -5.03
C GLU A 91 0.57 18.93 -4.40
N ASN A 92 -0.55 18.29 -4.07
CA ASN A 92 -1.49 18.94 -3.16
C ASN A 92 -0.87 18.93 -1.76
N ILE A 93 -0.54 20.13 -1.24
CA ILE A 93 -0.17 20.37 0.15
C ILE A 93 -1.41 20.06 0.99
N VAL A 94 -1.63 18.79 1.28
CA VAL A 94 -2.60 18.37 2.29
C VAL A 94 -1.94 18.70 3.63
N GLU A 95 -2.49 19.68 4.34
CA GLU A 95 -2.08 19.99 5.72
C GLU A 95 -2.05 18.71 6.55
N ASP A 96 -1.01 18.56 7.37
CA ASP A 96 -0.81 17.43 8.28
C ASP A 96 -1.92 17.48 9.35
N THR A 97 -3.10 16.96 8.99
CA THR A 97 -4.20 16.83 9.93
C THR A 97 -3.78 15.77 10.95
N PRO A 98 -3.69 16.12 12.25
CA PRO A 98 -3.27 15.17 13.27
C PRO A 98 -4.22 13.97 13.23
N ASP A 99 -3.63 12.78 13.17
CA ASP A 99 -4.35 11.54 13.07
C ASP A 99 -5.29 11.42 14.28
N SER A 100 -6.59 11.54 14.04
CA SER A 100 -7.61 11.67 15.10
C SER A 100 -7.84 10.39 15.91
N GLU A 101 -7.02 9.37 15.70
CA GLU A 101 -7.05 8.09 16.39
C GLU A 101 -5.64 7.79 16.90
N LEU A 102 -5.25 8.46 17.97
CA LEU A 102 -4.21 7.91 18.83
C LEU A 102 -4.80 6.66 19.48
N VAL A 103 -4.53 5.49 18.91
CA VAL A 103 -4.61 4.24 19.65
C VAL A 103 -3.52 4.34 20.71
N GLU A 104 -3.87 4.85 21.88
CA GLU A 104 -2.99 4.76 23.05
C GLU A 104 -2.88 3.28 23.39
N GLY A 105 -1.70 2.70 23.10
CA GLY A 105 -1.45 1.28 23.28
C GLY A 105 -0.30 0.75 22.45
N ASN A 106 0.26 -0.36 22.91
CA ASN A 106 1.25 -1.15 22.19
C ASN A 106 0.58 -2.07 21.17
N ILE A 107 -0.14 -1.52 20.19
CA ILE A 107 -0.62 -2.29 19.04
C ILE A 107 0.51 -2.57 18.04
N SER A 108 0.29 -3.51 17.13
CA SER A 108 1.23 -3.87 16.07
C SER A 108 0.69 -3.46 14.71
N PHE A 109 1.45 -2.65 13.97
CA PHE A 109 1.13 -2.24 12.61
C PHE A 109 1.73 -3.22 11.61
N LEU A 110 0.87 -3.77 10.75
CA LEU A 110 1.22 -4.70 9.69
C LEU A 110 1.14 -3.97 8.36
N ILE A 111 2.29 -3.63 7.78
CA ILE A 111 2.38 -2.91 6.52
C ILE A 111 2.39 -3.95 5.41
N LEU A 112 1.39 -3.89 4.54
CA LEU A 112 1.21 -4.86 3.46
C LEU A 112 2.02 -4.46 2.22
N ASP A 113 2.66 -5.45 1.60
CA ASP A 113 3.26 -5.36 0.27
C ASP A 113 2.30 -5.93 -0.79
N THR A 114 2.38 -5.43 -2.03
CA THR A 114 1.57 -5.89 -3.17
C THR A 114 1.79 -7.39 -3.43
N ASN A 115 3.04 -7.82 -3.45
CA ASN A 115 3.40 -9.23 -3.70
C ASN A 115 2.81 -10.16 -2.64
N PHE A 116 2.86 -9.75 -1.38
CA PHE A 116 2.33 -10.52 -0.26
C PHE A 116 0.81 -10.58 -0.30
N LEU A 117 0.16 -9.46 -0.64
CA LEU A 117 -1.30 -9.38 -0.74
C LEU A 117 -1.85 -10.24 -1.89
N ILE A 118 -1.18 -10.24 -3.05
CA ILE A 118 -1.54 -11.07 -4.20
C ILE A 118 -1.32 -12.55 -3.90
N SER A 119 -0.18 -12.89 -3.29
CA SER A 119 0.19 -14.30 -3.08
C SER A 119 -0.51 -14.91 -1.86
N HIS A 120 -0.81 -14.13 -0.83
CA HIS A 120 -1.24 -14.66 0.47
C HIS A 120 -2.50 -13.97 1.00
N LEU A 121 -3.44 -13.64 0.11
CA LEU A 121 -4.69 -12.96 0.47
C LEU A 121 -5.44 -13.68 1.61
N LYS A 122 -5.45 -15.02 1.59
CA LYS A 122 -6.05 -15.85 2.66
C LYS A 122 -5.40 -15.61 4.04
N ILE A 123 -4.07 -15.45 4.09
CA ILE A 123 -3.35 -15.17 5.33
C ILE A 123 -3.67 -13.75 5.80
N VAL A 124 -3.69 -12.79 4.88
CA VAL A 124 -4.04 -11.39 5.20
C VAL A 124 -5.47 -11.29 5.73
N ASP A 125 -6.41 -12.04 5.14
CA ASP A 125 -7.79 -12.09 5.62
C ASP A 125 -7.92 -12.71 7.01
N ALA A 126 -7.20 -13.80 7.28
CA ALA A 126 -7.13 -14.38 8.62
C ALA A 126 -6.52 -13.40 9.64
N LEU A 127 -5.50 -12.64 9.26
CA LEU A 127 -4.91 -11.59 10.13
C LEU A 127 -5.90 -10.46 10.43
N LYS A 128 -6.74 -10.09 9.46
CA LYS A 128 -7.84 -9.12 9.65
C LYS A 128 -8.83 -9.63 10.70
N GLU A 129 -9.25 -10.89 10.62
CA GLU A 129 -10.17 -11.50 11.59
C GLU A 129 -9.56 -11.57 13.01
N LEU A 130 -8.27 -11.91 13.10
CA LEU A 130 -7.53 -12.02 14.36
C LEU A 130 -7.09 -10.66 14.94
N ALA A 131 -7.21 -9.58 14.19
CA ALA A 131 -6.61 -8.31 14.53
C ALA A 131 -7.09 -7.74 15.88
N SER A 132 -8.38 -7.87 16.18
CA SER A 132 -8.94 -7.37 17.43
C SER A 132 -8.46 -8.17 18.65
N GLU A 133 -8.21 -9.47 18.50
CA GLU A 133 -7.71 -10.35 19.57
C GLU A 133 -6.23 -10.08 19.86
N TYR A 134 -5.42 -9.92 18.81
CA TYR A 134 -3.97 -9.78 18.92
C TYR A 134 -3.47 -8.33 18.91
N GLY A 135 -4.37 -7.34 18.83
CA GLY A 135 -4.01 -5.91 18.78
C GLY A 135 -3.26 -5.53 17.51
N LEU A 136 -3.71 -6.02 16.36
CA LEU A 136 -3.11 -5.76 15.05
C LEU A 136 -3.85 -4.64 14.32
N LYS A 137 -3.11 -3.87 13.51
CA LYS A 137 -3.67 -2.91 12.57
C LYS A 137 -3.01 -3.08 11.21
N LEU A 138 -3.80 -3.44 10.20
CA LEU A 138 -3.31 -3.65 8.85
C LEU A 138 -3.27 -2.31 8.12
N ILE A 139 -2.10 -1.96 7.61
CA ILE A 139 -1.85 -0.74 6.86
C ILE A 139 -1.61 -1.10 5.40
N ILE A 140 -2.41 -0.50 4.51
CA ILE A 140 -2.25 -0.63 3.07
C ILE A 140 -1.54 0.64 2.56
N PRO A 141 -0.28 0.55 2.13
CA PRO A 141 0.42 1.69 1.54
C PRO A 141 -0.32 2.20 0.31
N VAL A 142 -0.26 3.50 0.06
CA VAL A 142 -0.88 4.10 -1.14
C VAL A 142 -0.30 3.48 -2.41
N TYR A 143 1.00 3.20 -2.40
CA TYR A 143 1.66 2.63 -3.57
C TYR A 143 1.14 1.22 -3.90
N VAL A 144 0.75 0.42 -2.90
CA VAL A 144 0.16 -0.91 -3.13
C VAL A 144 -1.18 -0.79 -3.86
N ILE A 145 -2.01 0.18 -3.51
CA ILE A 145 -3.29 0.44 -4.21
C ILE A 145 -3.02 0.80 -5.67
N GLN A 146 -2.07 1.71 -5.91
CA GLN A 146 -1.69 2.11 -7.27
C GLN A 146 -1.15 0.92 -8.07
N GLU A 147 -0.37 0.06 -7.44
CA GLU A 147 0.21 -1.11 -8.08
C GLU A 147 -0.85 -2.13 -8.48
N LEU A 148 -1.77 -2.47 -7.57
CA LEU A 148 -2.93 -3.33 -7.86
C LEU A 148 -3.79 -2.78 -9.02
N ASP A 149 -3.98 -1.46 -9.06
CA ASP A 149 -4.70 -0.79 -10.14
C ASP A 149 -3.96 -0.82 -11.49
N GLY A 150 -2.63 -0.91 -11.47
CA GLY A 150 -1.84 -1.16 -12.67
C GLY A 150 -1.95 -2.61 -13.14
N LEU A 151 -1.88 -3.56 -12.20
CA LEU A 151 -1.91 -5.00 -12.48
C LEU A 151 -3.28 -5.50 -12.99
N LYS A 152 -4.38 -4.85 -12.61
CA LYS A 152 -5.73 -5.23 -13.09
C LYS A 152 -6.01 -4.86 -14.55
N ASN A 153 -5.32 -3.83 -15.05
CA ASN A 153 -5.56 -3.19 -16.36
C ASN A 153 -4.45 -3.51 -17.38
N SER A 154 -3.52 -4.38 -17.04
CA SER A 154 -2.44 -4.73 -17.94
C SER A 154 -2.95 -5.64 -19.07
N ASP A 155 -3.51 -5.06 -20.13
CA ASP A 155 -3.72 -5.75 -21.43
C ASP A 155 -2.39 -5.95 -22.19
N ARG A 156 -1.26 -5.54 -21.60
CA ARG A 156 0.06 -5.40 -22.24
C ARG A 156 0.83 -6.73 -22.41
N ILE A 157 0.20 -7.89 -22.28
CA ILE A 157 0.89 -9.19 -22.14
C ILE A 157 0.69 -10.05 -23.39
N HIS A 158 1.13 -9.55 -24.55
CA HIS A 158 1.38 -10.40 -25.72
C HIS A 158 2.87 -10.51 -26.08
N GLU A 159 3.76 -9.79 -25.38
CA GLU A 159 5.21 -9.74 -25.69
C GLU A 159 6.11 -10.25 -24.54
N SER A 160 5.57 -11.05 -23.62
CA SER A 160 6.40 -11.75 -22.63
C SER A 160 7.02 -13.01 -23.24
N PRO A 161 8.29 -13.36 -22.96
CA PRO A 161 8.87 -14.66 -23.34
C PRO A 161 8.15 -15.88 -22.70
N TYR A 162 7.18 -15.63 -21.81
CA TYR A 162 6.29 -16.60 -21.19
C TYR A 162 4.90 -16.66 -21.86
N ALA A 163 4.80 -16.31 -23.15
CA ALA A 163 3.57 -16.09 -23.92
C ALA A 163 2.47 -17.18 -23.87
N ASP A 164 2.77 -18.38 -23.38
CA ASP A 164 1.79 -19.47 -23.20
C ASP A 164 1.12 -19.50 -21.81
N CYS A 165 1.58 -18.68 -20.85
CA CYS A 165 0.96 -18.55 -19.53
C CYS A 165 0.57 -17.10 -19.26
N SER A 166 -0.73 -16.93 -19.05
CA SER A 166 -1.48 -15.71 -19.29
C SER A 166 -1.29 -14.69 -18.17
N GLY A 167 -0.85 -13.48 -18.53
CA GLY A 167 -0.93 -12.34 -17.62
C GLY A 167 -2.33 -12.09 -17.04
N GLU A 168 -3.37 -12.64 -17.68
CA GLU A 168 -4.75 -12.67 -17.20
C GLU A 168 -4.90 -13.26 -15.79
N SER A 169 -4.13 -14.30 -15.44
CA SER A 169 -4.19 -14.95 -14.13
C SER A 169 -3.72 -14.04 -13.00
N ILE A 170 -2.59 -13.36 -13.19
CA ILE A 170 -2.07 -12.45 -12.17
C ILE A 170 -2.91 -11.17 -12.13
N SER A 171 -3.43 -10.70 -13.27
CA SER A 171 -4.43 -9.65 -13.31
C SER A 171 -5.70 -10.04 -12.54
N GLN A 172 -6.12 -11.31 -12.58
CA GLN A 172 -7.26 -11.81 -11.81
C GLN A 172 -6.98 -11.85 -10.30
N LEU A 173 -5.81 -12.34 -9.87
CA LEU A 173 -5.40 -12.26 -8.46
C LEU A 173 -5.35 -10.81 -7.97
N ALA A 174 -4.84 -9.89 -8.78
CA ALA A 174 -4.82 -8.45 -8.47
C ALA A 174 -6.23 -7.86 -8.36
N LYS A 175 -7.18 -8.29 -9.21
CA LYS A 175 -8.60 -7.88 -9.09
C LYS A 175 -9.22 -8.34 -7.78
N TRP A 176 -9.01 -9.60 -7.39
CA TRP A 176 -9.51 -10.12 -6.11
C TRP A 176 -8.86 -9.42 -4.91
N ALA A 177 -7.54 -9.20 -4.94
CA ALA A 177 -6.84 -8.43 -3.93
C ALA A 177 -7.36 -6.99 -3.81
N ASN A 178 -7.57 -6.30 -4.94
CA ASN A 178 -8.11 -4.93 -4.94
C ASN A 178 -9.54 -4.88 -4.39
N LYS A 179 -10.38 -5.85 -4.77
CA LYS A 179 -11.73 -5.98 -4.22
C LYS A 179 -11.70 -6.23 -2.71
N TRP A 180 -10.81 -7.11 -2.24
CA TRP A 180 -10.61 -7.34 -0.81
C TRP A 180 -10.20 -6.06 -0.09
N VAL A 181 -9.24 -5.30 -0.64
CA VAL A 181 -8.80 -4.01 -0.07
C VAL A 181 -9.98 -3.06 0.08
N TYR A 182 -10.81 -2.93 -0.95
CA TYR A 182 -11.99 -2.07 -0.92
C TYR A 182 -12.95 -2.47 0.21
N HIS A 183 -13.35 -3.75 0.28
CA HIS A 183 -14.25 -4.23 1.33
C HIS A 183 -13.63 -4.12 2.72
N ALA A 184 -12.34 -4.44 2.87
CA ALA A 184 -11.64 -4.34 4.14
C ALA A 184 -11.59 -2.90 4.67
N LEU A 185 -11.36 -1.92 3.80
CA LEU A 185 -11.37 -0.50 4.17
C LEU A 185 -12.78 0.02 4.48
N ALA A 186 -13.80 -0.47 3.78
CA ALA A 186 -15.19 -0.05 3.99
C ALA A 186 -15.81 -0.66 5.25
N ASP A 187 -15.62 -1.96 5.45
CA ASP A 187 -16.34 -2.74 6.45
C ASP A 187 -15.56 -2.89 7.77
N PHE A 188 -14.22 -2.75 7.74
CA PHE A 188 -13.34 -2.93 8.90
C PHE A 188 -12.39 -1.73 9.15
N PRO A 189 -12.88 -0.48 9.20
CA PRO A 189 -12.04 0.72 9.28
C PRO A 189 -11.19 0.83 10.57
N THR A 190 -11.58 0.11 11.64
CA THR A 190 -10.83 0.07 12.90
C THR A 190 -9.59 -0.83 12.82
N VAL A 191 -9.65 -1.87 11.98
CA VAL A 191 -8.63 -2.91 11.81
C VAL A 191 -7.75 -2.64 10.60
N VAL A 192 -8.35 -2.24 9.47
CA VAL A 192 -7.67 -2.01 8.20
C VAL A 192 -7.71 -0.52 7.86
N LYS A 193 -6.55 0.05 7.57
CA LYS A 193 -6.41 1.47 7.24
C LYS A 193 -5.55 1.64 6.00
N GLY A 194 -6.02 2.47 5.07
CA GLY A 194 -5.20 2.96 3.97
C GLY A 194 -4.27 4.05 4.47
N GLN A 195 -3.00 4.01 4.06
CA GLN A 195 -2.08 5.12 4.26
C GLN A 195 -2.69 6.38 3.60
N LYS A 196 -2.83 7.47 4.35
CA LYS A 196 -3.28 8.76 3.80
C LYS A 196 -2.17 9.38 2.96
N LEU A 197 -2.52 10.25 2.00
CA LEU A 197 -1.53 10.98 1.20
C LEU A 197 -0.61 11.88 2.04
N SER A 198 -1.09 12.37 3.19
CA SER A 198 -0.28 13.13 4.15
C SER A 198 0.66 12.25 5.00
N GLN A 199 0.42 10.94 5.07
CA GLN A 199 1.19 10.00 5.89
C GLN A 199 2.44 9.49 5.16
N ARG A 200 3.30 10.40 4.72
CA ARG A 200 4.56 10.09 4.03
C ARG A 200 5.68 10.97 4.55
N ILE A 201 6.88 10.40 4.71
CA ILE A 201 8.07 11.19 5.05
C ILE A 201 8.59 11.85 3.76
N SER A 202 8.72 11.07 2.69
CA SER A 202 9.18 11.53 1.38
C SER A 202 8.14 11.24 0.29
N LYS A 203 7.53 12.29 -0.27
CA LYS A 203 6.43 12.16 -1.25
C LYS A 203 6.87 11.71 -2.65
N ASN A 204 8.15 11.87 -2.96
CA ASN A 204 8.76 11.55 -4.26
C ASN A 204 9.20 10.09 -4.40
N LEU A 205 9.12 9.30 -3.33
CA LEU A 205 9.47 7.88 -3.38
C LEU A 205 8.43 7.08 -4.17
N VAL A 206 8.90 6.05 -4.85
CA VAL A 206 8.09 5.17 -5.69
C VAL A 206 8.47 3.71 -5.41
N LYS A 207 7.63 2.76 -5.81
CA LYS A 207 7.90 1.32 -5.69
C LYS A 207 8.18 0.94 -4.23
N ASP A 208 9.15 0.06 -4.02
CA ASP A 208 9.52 -0.46 -2.72
C ASP A 208 9.98 0.63 -1.74
N ASP A 209 10.55 1.73 -2.25
CA ASP A 209 10.94 2.86 -1.40
C ASP A 209 9.71 3.58 -0.82
N ALA A 210 8.59 3.64 -1.55
CA ALA A 210 7.33 4.21 -1.04
C ALA A 210 6.66 3.30 0.01
N ILE A 211 6.75 1.98 -0.16
CA ILE A 211 6.29 1.01 0.84
C ILE A 211 7.14 1.10 2.10
N PHE A 212 8.46 1.23 1.93
CA PHE A 212 9.38 1.39 3.05
C PHE A 212 9.19 2.74 3.77
N ASP A 213 8.93 3.83 3.05
CA ASP A 213 8.55 5.14 3.62
C ASP A 213 7.34 5.02 4.54
N CYS A 214 6.33 4.24 4.13
CA CYS A 214 5.17 3.95 4.97
C CYS A 214 5.58 3.29 6.30
N CYS A 215 6.48 2.30 6.25
CA CYS A 215 6.99 1.66 7.46
C CYS A 215 7.67 2.66 8.40
N LEU A 216 8.53 3.52 7.85
CA LEU A 216 9.24 4.54 8.63
C LEU A 216 8.28 5.57 9.22
N TYR A 217 7.28 6.02 8.45
CA TYR A 217 6.28 6.98 8.93
C TYR A 217 5.57 6.47 10.19
N PHE A 218 5.04 5.24 10.14
CA PHE A 218 4.36 4.65 11.30
C PHE A 218 5.33 4.36 12.45
N LYS A 219 6.58 4.02 12.16
CA LYS A 219 7.62 3.84 13.19
C LYS A 219 7.91 5.13 13.95
N GLU A 220 8.05 6.26 13.26
CA GLU A 220 8.32 7.56 13.88
C GLU A 220 7.14 8.07 14.71
N ARG A 221 5.90 7.85 14.23
CA ARG A 221 4.69 8.33 14.88
C ARG A 221 4.19 7.41 16.01
N ASN A 222 4.61 6.14 16.03
CA ASN A 222 4.18 5.14 17.01
C ASN A 222 5.37 4.43 17.68
N PRO A 223 6.14 5.12 18.56
CA PRO A 223 7.35 4.56 19.17
C PRO A 223 7.10 3.38 20.12
N ASN A 224 5.87 3.24 20.63
CA ASN A 224 5.47 2.15 21.53
C ASN A 224 4.77 0.99 20.80
N SER A 225 4.88 0.95 19.47
CA SER A 225 4.21 -0.04 18.63
C SER A 225 5.22 -0.84 17.84
N LEU A 226 4.89 -2.10 17.56
CA LEU A 226 5.68 -2.87 16.59
C LEU A 226 5.28 -2.48 15.17
N ILE A 227 6.28 -2.23 14.34
CA ILE A 227 6.09 -2.06 12.90
C ILE A 227 6.64 -3.31 12.21
N ILE A 228 5.77 -4.00 11.48
CA ILE A 228 6.10 -5.24 10.77
C ILE A 228 5.71 -5.08 9.31
N LEU A 229 6.66 -5.30 8.40
CA LEU A 229 6.43 -5.40 6.97
C LEU A 229 6.08 -6.85 6.59
N LEU A 230 4.95 -7.06 5.92
CA LEU A 230 4.61 -8.34 5.31
C LEU A 230 5.06 -8.32 3.85
N SER A 231 6.19 -8.96 3.54
CA SER A 231 6.76 -9.00 2.19
C SER A 231 7.59 -10.26 1.97
N ASN A 232 7.56 -10.77 0.74
CA ASN A 232 8.41 -11.87 0.28
C ASN A 232 9.64 -11.38 -0.51
N ASP A 233 9.72 -10.07 -0.78
CA ASP A 233 10.89 -9.48 -1.44
C ASP A 233 12.06 -9.38 -0.46
N LYS A 234 13.10 -10.16 -0.71
CA LYS A 234 14.30 -10.22 0.13
C LYS A 234 15.06 -8.90 0.19
N ASN A 235 15.05 -8.11 -0.87
CA ASN A 235 15.73 -6.81 -0.91
C ASN A 235 14.99 -5.78 -0.06
N LEU A 236 13.67 -5.72 -0.20
CA LEU A 236 12.84 -4.86 0.62
C LEU A 236 12.89 -5.29 2.09
N CYS A 237 12.82 -6.60 2.39
CA CYS A 237 12.99 -7.09 3.75
C CYS A 237 14.37 -6.78 4.34
N ALA A 238 15.45 -6.93 3.58
CA ALA A 238 16.80 -6.58 4.04
C ALA A 238 16.93 -5.08 4.35
N LYS A 239 16.32 -4.23 3.52
CA LYS A 239 16.26 -2.77 3.75
C LYS A 239 15.49 -2.44 5.03
N ALA A 240 14.34 -3.09 5.25
CA ALA A 240 13.53 -2.94 6.44
C ALA A 240 14.28 -3.36 7.73
N LEU A 241 14.87 -4.55 7.73
CA LEU A 241 15.65 -5.06 8.86
C LEU A 241 16.85 -4.17 9.20
N SER A 242 17.52 -3.60 8.18
CA SER A 242 18.64 -2.66 8.37
C SER A 242 18.24 -1.36 9.07
N ASN A 243 16.94 -1.06 9.15
CA ASN A 243 16.38 0.11 9.81
C ASN A 243 15.49 -0.27 11.00
N ASP A 244 15.75 -1.43 11.62
CA ASP A 244 14.99 -2.00 12.74
C ASP A 244 13.47 -2.03 12.51
N VAL A 245 13.04 -2.38 11.30
CA VAL A 245 11.65 -2.73 10.99
C VAL A 245 11.57 -4.25 10.88
N LEU A 246 10.67 -4.87 11.64
CA LEU A 246 10.50 -6.32 11.58
C LEU A 246 9.85 -6.72 10.26
N THR A 247 10.12 -7.95 9.81
CA THR A 247 9.57 -8.46 8.56
C THR A 247 8.99 -9.84 8.76
N VAL A 248 7.92 -10.14 8.02
CA VAL A 248 7.37 -11.49 7.88
C VAL A 248 7.34 -11.80 6.40
N SER A 249 8.05 -12.86 6.04
CA SER A 249 7.99 -13.48 4.73
C SER A 249 7.33 -14.85 4.88
N PHE A 250 6.54 -15.23 3.89
CA PHE A 250 5.87 -16.52 3.88
C PHE A 250 6.89 -17.67 3.88
N ARG A 251 6.51 -18.75 4.57
CA ARG A 251 7.18 -20.04 4.55
C ARG A 251 6.11 -21.11 4.56
N GLU A 252 6.46 -22.29 4.03
CA GLU A 252 5.57 -23.45 4.07
C GLU A 252 5.03 -23.68 5.49
N HIS A 253 3.74 -23.98 5.59
CA HIS A 253 3.01 -24.21 6.85
C HIS A 253 2.83 -22.99 7.77
N MET A 254 3.11 -21.77 7.30
CA MET A 254 2.69 -20.57 8.01
C MET A 254 1.20 -20.28 7.78
N ASP A 255 0.47 -20.05 8.88
CA ASP A 255 -0.91 -19.57 8.86
C ASP A 255 -1.04 -18.20 9.56
N GLY A 256 -2.19 -17.55 9.40
CA GLY A 256 -2.45 -16.24 10.02
C GLY A 256 -2.40 -16.27 11.56
N HIS A 257 -2.73 -17.41 12.18
CA HIS A 257 -2.76 -17.55 13.63
C HIS A 257 -1.34 -17.62 14.22
N VAL A 258 -0.45 -18.40 13.60
CA VAL A 258 0.97 -18.48 13.95
C VAL A 258 1.63 -17.11 13.80
N ILE A 259 1.32 -16.38 12.73
CA ILE A 259 1.84 -15.02 12.51
C ILE A 259 1.33 -14.07 13.60
N ALA A 260 0.01 -14.00 13.83
CA ALA A 260 -0.60 -13.13 14.83
C ALA A 260 -0.06 -13.39 16.24
N LYS A 261 0.02 -14.67 16.63
CA LYS A 261 0.55 -15.09 17.92
C LYS A 261 2.01 -14.71 18.10
N THR A 262 2.84 -14.93 17.07
CA THR A 262 4.27 -14.58 17.12
C THR A 262 4.46 -13.08 17.29
N ILE A 263 3.68 -12.27 16.55
CA ILE A 263 3.71 -10.81 16.64
C ILE A 263 3.30 -10.36 18.04
N TYR A 264 2.24 -10.95 18.59
CA TYR A 264 1.77 -10.61 19.93
C TYR A 264 2.80 -10.97 21.01
N GLU A 265 3.40 -12.15 20.96
CA GLU A 265 4.44 -12.55 21.90
C GLU A 265 5.65 -11.59 21.82
N GLU A 266 6.06 -11.19 20.61
CA GLU A 266 7.14 -10.23 20.42
C GLU A 266 6.75 -8.84 20.95
N ASN A 267 5.51 -8.42 20.74
CA ASN A 267 5.00 -7.15 21.26
C ASN A 267 5.06 -7.16 22.79
N VAL A 268 4.58 -8.24 23.40
CA VAL A 268 4.57 -8.40 24.84
C VAL A 268 5.97 -8.40 25.43
N ARG A 269 6.94 -9.00 24.72
CA ARG A 269 8.36 -8.98 25.12
C ARG A 269 8.97 -7.58 25.09
N ARG A 270 8.63 -6.74 24.10
CA ARG A 270 9.23 -5.41 23.93
C ARG A 270 8.54 -4.34 24.77
N PHE A 271 7.21 -4.38 24.86
CA PHE A 271 6.40 -3.28 25.39
C PHE A 271 5.57 -3.68 26.62
N GLY A 272 5.52 -4.96 27.01
CA GLY A 272 4.79 -5.43 28.18
C GLY A 272 3.35 -5.85 27.86
N LYS A 273 2.35 -5.41 28.63
CA LYS A 273 0.96 -5.87 28.40
C LYS A 273 0.31 -5.14 27.23
N LEU A 274 -0.56 -5.81 26.48
CA LEU A 274 -1.36 -5.17 25.42
C LEU A 274 -2.37 -4.20 26.04
N GLU A 275 -2.15 -2.90 25.86
CA GLU A 275 -3.04 -1.83 26.30
C GLU A 275 -3.72 -1.18 25.10
N ALA A 276 -4.58 -1.88 24.36
CA ALA A 276 -5.35 -1.22 23.31
C ALA A 276 -6.48 -0.37 23.92
N LYS A 277 -6.25 0.93 24.14
CA LYS A 277 -7.30 1.88 24.49
C LYS A 277 -7.67 2.71 23.26
N VAL A 278 -8.80 2.37 22.66
CA VAL A 278 -9.46 3.26 21.70
C VAL A 278 -10.06 4.40 22.52
N LYS A 279 -9.43 5.57 22.53
CA LYS A 279 -10.10 6.80 22.93
C LYS A 279 -10.77 7.37 21.69
N PRO A 280 -12.11 7.46 21.62
CA PRO A 280 -12.73 8.43 20.74
C PRO A 280 -12.27 9.80 21.25
N ILE A 281 -11.38 10.46 20.52
CA ILE A 281 -11.21 11.90 20.73
C ILE A 281 -12.53 12.49 20.22
N GLU A 282 -13.28 13.15 21.11
CA GLU A 282 -14.39 14.00 20.72
C GLU A 282 -13.88 14.82 19.53
N SER A 283 -14.49 14.59 18.35
CA SER A 283 -14.32 15.40 17.15
C SER A 283 -14.12 16.83 17.62
N PRO A 284 -13.06 17.56 17.20
CA PRO A 284 -12.76 18.87 17.76
C PRO A 284 -14.04 19.67 17.71
N SER A 285 -14.69 19.76 18.87
CA SER A 285 -15.74 20.71 19.13
C SER A 285 -15.04 21.98 18.77
N LYS A 286 -15.49 22.59 17.65
CA LYS A 286 -15.03 23.87 17.13
C LYS A 286 -14.43 24.64 18.30
N ILE A 287 -13.14 24.96 18.22
CA ILE A 287 -12.51 25.86 19.18
C ILE A 287 -13.40 27.11 19.16
N SER A 288 -14.33 27.16 20.11
CA SER A 288 -15.12 28.32 20.42
C SER A 288 -14.22 29.15 21.29
N GLU A 289 -13.14 29.64 20.70
CA GLU A 289 -12.84 31.03 20.95
C GLU A 289 -14.10 31.75 20.51
N LYS A 290 -14.76 32.40 21.48
CA LYS A 290 -15.82 33.37 21.21
C LYS A 290 -15.21 34.57 20.52
N THR A 291 -14.65 34.41 19.33
CA THR A 291 -14.61 35.47 18.34
C THR A 291 -16.03 35.56 17.80
N LYS A 292 -16.74 36.62 18.21
CA LYS A 292 -17.99 37.01 17.56
C LYS A 292 -17.80 36.86 16.04
N PRO A 293 -18.76 36.30 15.29
CA PRO A 293 -18.68 36.33 13.84
C PRO A 293 -18.42 37.78 13.44
N LEU A 294 -17.28 38.03 12.78
CA LEU A 294 -17.04 39.31 12.13
C LEU A 294 -18.19 39.47 11.14
N GLU A 295 -19.03 40.47 11.40
CA GLU A 295 -20.08 40.83 10.48
C GLU A 295 -19.43 41.10 9.11
N PRO A 296 -19.98 40.53 8.03
CA PRO A 296 -19.45 40.80 6.70
C PRO A 296 -19.42 42.31 6.49
N SER A 297 -18.35 42.83 5.90
CA SER A 297 -18.23 44.28 5.71
C SER A 297 -19.46 44.79 4.94
N PRO A 298 -19.93 46.02 5.21
CA PRO A 298 -21.11 46.56 4.56
C PRO A 298 -21.01 46.55 3.02
N GLU A 299 -19.79 46.61 2.46
CA GLU A 299 -19.55 46.47 1.01
C GLU A 299 -19.91 45.08 0.47
N TRP A 300 -19.70 44.02 1.25
CA TRP A 300 -20.06 42.65 0.86
C TRP A 300 -21.56 42.41 0.90
N LEU A 301 -22.25 43.00 1.88
CA LEU A 301 -23.71 42.95 1.99
C LEU A 301 -24.40 43.67 0.83
N GLU A 302 -23.90 44.85 0.43
CA GLU A 302 -24.43 45.58 -0.73
C GLU A 302 -24.19 44.84 -2.04
N LYS A 303 -22.99 44.26 -2.23
CA LYS A 303 -22.69 43.47 -3.43
C LYS A 303 -23.51 42.19 -3.52
N ALA A 304 -23.74 41.50 -2.41
CA ALA A 304 -24.60 40.32 -2.37
C ALA A 304 -26.07 40.66 -2.71
N GLN A 305 -26.60 41.77 -2.19
CA GLN A 305 -27.95 42.24 -2.52
C GLN A 305 -28.09 42.67 -3.99
N GLN A 306 -27.03 43.14 -4.64
CA GLN A 306 -27.02 43.42 -6.08
C GLN A 306 -26.94 42.15 -6.94
N LEU A 307 -26.44 41.04 -6.40
CA LEU A 307 -26.42 39.73 -7.07
C LEU A 307 -27.79 39.05 -6.98
N ASP A 308 -28.49 39.20 -5.84
CA ASP A 308 -29.85 38.68 -5.63
C ASP A 308 -30.92 39.34 -6.53
N GLN A 309 -30.61 40.44 -7.20
CA GLN A 309 -31.51 41.10 -8.16
C GLN A 309 -31.42 40.52 -9.59
N LEU A 310 -30.51 39.58 -9.84
CA LEU A 310 -30.31 38.97 -11.16
C LEU A 310 -31.13 37.68 -11.27
N ASN A 311 -32.33 37.79 -11.84
CA ASN A 311 -33.30 36.68 -11.90
C ASN A 311 -33.17 35.79 -13.15
N GLY A 312 -32.10 35.94 -13.94
CA GLY A 312 -31.90 35.22 -15.20
C GLY A 312 -30.45 34.86 -15.48
N PHE A 313 -30.24 33.66 -16.05
CA PHE A 313 -28.91 33.14 -16.40
C PHE A 313 -28.16 34.04 -17.39
N ASP A 314 -28.88 34.72 -18.28
CA ASP A 314 -28.29 35.66 -19.24
C ASP A 314 -27.79 36.96 -18.59
N ASP A 315 -28.47 37.45 -17.56
CA ASP A 315 -28.04 38.65 -16.82
C ASP A 315 -26.78 38.38 -15.97
N VAL A 316 -26.73 37.20 -15.35
CA VAL A 316 -25.54 36.73 -14.60
C VAL A 316 -24.36 36.56 -15.54
N ARG A 317 -24.59 35.95 -16.72
CA ARG A 317 -23.57 35.80 -17.76
C ARG A 317 -23.03 37.14 -18.23
N GLN A 318 -23.90 38.10 -18.54
CA GLN A 318 -23.49 39.40 -19.06
C GLN A 318 -22.67 40.18 -18.01
N LYS A 319 -23.08 40.14 -16.74
CA LYS A 319 -22.34 40.79 -15.65
C LYS A 319 -20.97 40.16 -15.41
N ALA A 320 -20.89 38.83 -15.38
CA ALA A 320 -19.62 38.11 -15.25
C ALA A 320 -18.65 38.39 -16.41
N TYR A 321 -19.15 38.41 -17.66
CA TYR A 321 -18.33 38.78 -18.82
C TYR A 321 -17.78 40.20 -18.72
N THR A 322 -18.60 41.15 -18.26
CA THR A 322 -18.20 42.55 -18.14
C THR A 322 -17.15 42.75 -17.03
N GLU A 323 -17.30 42.06 -15.89
CA GLU A 323 -16.31 42.11 -14.80
C GLU A 323 -14.98 41.48 -15.20
N ILE A 324 -15.01 40.31 -15.85
CA ILE A 324 -13.79 39.66 -16.36
C ILE A 324 -13.10 40.57 -17.39
N GLN A 325 -13.86 41.20 -18.29
CA GLN A 325 -13.31 42.11 -19.28
C GLN A 325 -12.70 43.37 -18.64
N MET A 326 -13.32 43.92 -17.59
CA MET A 326 -12.78 45.06 -16.84
C MET A 326 -11.48 44.71 -16.11
N VAL A 327 -11.39 43.52 -15.51
CA VAL A 327 -10.16 43.04 -14.86
C VAL A 327 -9.06 42.82 -15.91
N LEU A 328 -9.41 42.28 -17.07
CA LEU A 328 -8.44 42.05 -18.15
C LEU A 328 -7.90 43.38 -18.72
N LEU A 329 -8.77 44.38 -18.90
CA LEU A 329 -8.39 45.72 -19.34
C LEU A 329 -7.53 46.44 -18.29
N ALA A 330 -7.88 46.35 -17.00
CA ALA A 330 -7.09 46.91 -15.92
C ALA A 330 -5.71 46.24 -15.80
N ALA A 331 -5.64 44.93 -16.05
CA ALA A 331 -4.38 44.21 -16.09
C ALA A 331 -3.52 44.65 -17.29
N LEU A 332 -4.12 44.83 -18.47
CA LEU A 332 -3.41 45.29 -19.67
C LEU A 332 -2.89 46.74 -19.54
N ASP A 333 -3.64 47.64 -18.92
CA ASP A 333 -3.20 49.01 -18.62
C ASP A 333 -2.02 49.04 -17.64
N HIS A 334 -1.90 48.03 -16.78
CA HIS A 334 -0.80 47.92 -15.81
C HIS A 334 0.50 47.36 -16.42
N PHE A 335 0.45 46.86 -17.66
CA PHE A 335 1.59 46.33 -18.42
C PHE A 335 1.93 47.15 -19.69
N GLY A 336 1.25 48.29 -19.92
CA GLY A 336 1.41 49.18 -21.09
C GLY A 336 2.37 50.34 -20.87
#